data_AF-A0A1B9IGH2-F1
#
_entry.id   AF-A0A1B9IGH2-F1
#
_cell.length_a   1.000
_cell.length_b   1.000
_cell.length_c   1.000
_cell.angle_alpha   90.00
_cell.angle_beta   90.00
_cell.angle_gamma   90.00
#
_symmetry.space_group_name_H-M   'P 1'
#
loop_
_entity.id
_entity.type
_entity.pdbx_description
1 polymer ?
#
loop_
_entity_poly.entity_id
_entity_poly.type
_entity_poly.pdbx_seq_one_letter_code
_entity_poly.pdbx_strand_id
1 'polypeptide(L)' 'MVRRRSTLPLSKRSMDTIRPSNWATNTAICVFGIGLATFGVWRLSASKEQRHIAPTRPIPSQRWSPQAKEIGVRQE' A
#
# COMPACT_ATOMS: atom_id res chain seq x y z
N MET A 1 -24.70 9.56 49.16
CA MET A 1 -24.37 9.72 47.72
C MET A 1 -24.69 8.43 46.99
N VAL A 2 -25.90 8.33 46.42
CA VAL A 2 -26.42 7.07 45.82
C VAL A 2 -26.07 7.04 44.34
N ARG A 3 -25.18 6.13 43.94
CA ARG A 3 -24.80 5.89 42.54
C ARG A 3 -26.00 5.28 41.81
N ARG A 4 -26.74 6.09 41.03
CA ARG A 4 -27.80 5.59 40.15
C ARG A 4 -27.19 4.59 39.17
N ARG A 5 -27.42 3.30 39.41
CA ARG A 5 -27.09 2.24 38.46
C ARG A 5 -28.07 2.41 37.30
N SER A 6 -27.56 2.70 36.11
CA SER A 6 -28.40 2.91 34.93
C SER A 6 -29.31 1.70 34.72
N THR A 7 -30.63 1.94 34.76
CA THR A 7 -31.68 0.92 34.63
C THR A 7 -31.99 0.60 33.16
N LEU A 8 -31.02 0.76 32.28
CA LEU A 8 -31.24 0.44 30.87
C LEU A 8 -31.39 -1.08 30.72
N PRO A 9 -32.46 -1.55 30.06
CA PRO A 9 -32.70 -2.97 29.88
C PRO A 9 -31.53 -3.61 29.13
N LEU A 10 -31.11 -4.79 29.57
CA LEU A 10 -29.98 -5.55 29.00
C LEU A 10 -30.12 -5.79 27.48
N SER A 11 -31.32 -5.71 26.91
CA SER A 11 -31.55 -5.81 25.46
C SER A 11 -31.12 -4.56 24.66
N LYS A 12 -30.86 -3.43 25.33
CA LYS A 12 -30.30 -2.20 24.73
C LYS A 12 -28.83 -1.97 25.08
N ARG A 13 -28.20 -2.88 25.82
CA ARG A 13 -26.75 -3.05 25.69
C ARG A 13 -26.56 -3.80 24.39
N SER A 14 -26.48 -3.05 23.30
CA SER A 14 -25.97 -3.56 22.02
C SER A 14 -24.60 -4.16 22.30
N MET A 15 -24.59 -5.47 22.58
CA MET A 15 -23.43 -6.34 22.49
C MET A 15 -23.31 -6.76 21.02
N ASP A 16 -23.53 -5.83 20.10
CA ASP A 16 -23.42 -6.09 18.67
C ASP A 16 -21.97 -5.89 18.28
N THR A 17 -21.21 -6.93 18.56
CA THR A 17 -20.20 -7.54 17.70
C THR A 17 -19.08 -6.63 17.18
N ILE A 18 -17.86 -6.97 17.59
CA ILE A 18 -16.48 -6.77 17.10
C ILE A 18 -16.24 -6.26 15.64
N ARG A 19 -17.25 -6.18 14.77
CA ARG A 19 -17.17 -5.69 13.39
C ARG A 19 -17.83 -4.31 13.22
N PRO A 20 -17.07 -3.23 13.00
CA PRO A 20 -17.66 -1.94 12.65
C PRO A 20 -18.39 -2.05 11.31
N SER A 21 -19.55 -1.40 11.16
CA SER A 21 -20.39 -1.48 9.94
C SER A 21 -19.66 -1.06 8.67
N ASN A 22 -18.67 -0.17 8.78
CA ASN A 22 -17.91 0.40 7.66
C ASN A 22 -16.53 -0.24 7.45
N TRP A 23 -16.27 -1.42 8.02
CA TRP A 23 -14.95 -2.06 7.97
C TRP A 23 -14.41 -2.20 6.53
N ALA A 24 -15.27 -2.59 5.58
CA ALA A 24 -14.88 -2.82 4.19
C ALA A 24 -14.45 -1.52 3.50
N THR A 25 -15.21 -0.43 3.69
CA THR A 25 -14.87 0.89 3.13
C THR A 25 -13.55 1.41 3.70
N ASN A 26 -13.34 1.28 5.01
CA ASN A 26 -12.09 1.71 5.65
C ASN A 26 -10.89 0.92 5.12
N THR A 27 -11.02 -0.40 4.98
CA THR A 27 -9.97 -1.24 4.38
C THR A 27 -9.70 -0.85 2.93
N ALA A 28 -10.74 -0.57 2.13
CA ALA A 28 -10.58 -0.14 0.75
C ALA A 28 -9.80 1.18 0.64
N ILE A 29 -10.12 2.16 1.50
CA ILE A 29 -9.40 3.44 1.57
C ILE A 29 -7.93 3.21 1.96
N CYS A 30 -7.67 2.36 2.95
CA CYS A 30 -6.29 2.04 3.36
C CYS A 30 -5.50 1.37 2.25
N VAL A 31 -6.06 0.35 1.58
CA VAL A 31 -5.41 -0.34 0.46
C VAL A 31 -5.13 0.62 -0.68
N PHE A 32 -6.09 1.49 -1.02
CA PHE A 32 -5.91 2.50 -2.04
C PHE A 32 -4.79 3.49 -1.68
N GLY A 33 -4.80 4.00 -0.44
CA GLY A 33 -3.76 4.92 0.04
C GLY A 33 -2.37 4.30 0.03
N ILE A 34 -2.23 3.06 0.50
CA ILE A 34 -0.97 2.31 0.45
C ILE A 34 -0.52 2.12 -1.00
N GLY A 35 -1.43 1.69 -1.88
CA GLY A 35 -1.13 1.48 -3.30
C GLY A 35 -0.62 2.76 -3.97
N LEU A 36 -1.25 3.90 -3.72
CA LEU A 36 -0.85 5.19 -4.28
C LEU A 36 0.54 5.62 -3.75
N ALA A 37 0.78 5.48 -2.45
CA ALA A 37 2.06 5.81 -1.84
C ALA A 37 3.19 4.92 -2.36
N THR A 38 2.98 3.60 -2.40
CA THR A 38 3.96 2.64 -2.93
C THR A 38 4.25 2.91 -4.40
N PHE A 39 3.23 3.21 -5.21
CA PHE A 39 3.42 3.55 -6.62
C PHE A 39 4.25 4.82 -6.81
N GLY A 40 4.00 5.86 -6.00
CA GLY A 40 4.78 7.10 -6.02
C GLY A 40 6.25 6.87 -5.67
N VAL A 41 6.51 6.13 -4.57
CA VAL A 41 7.87 5.77 -4.15
C VAL A 41 8.57 4.92 -5.21
N TRP A 42 7.89 3.92 -5.77
CA TRP A 42 8.43 3.08 -6.84
C TRP A 42 8.84 3.90 -8.06
N ARG A 43 7.98 4.82 -8.52
CA ARG A 43 8.27 5.68 -9.67
C ARG A 43 9.48 6.58 -9.40
N LEU A 44 9.57 7.18 -8.22
CA LEU A 44 10.73 7.98 -7.80
C LEU A 44 12.02 7.14 -7.72
N SER A 45 11.93 5.93 -7.18
CA SER A 45 13.06 5.00 -7.10
C SER A 45 13.55 4.60 -8.49
N ALA A 46 12.64 4.23 -9.39
CA ALA A 46 12.96 3.84 -10.76
C ALA A 46 13.63 4.98 -11.56
N SER A 47 13.21 6.23 -11.35
CA SER A 47 13.83 7.41 -11.99
C SER A 47 15.22 7.74 -11.45
N LYS A 48 15.56 7.31 -10.22
CA LYS A 48 16.86 7.57 -9.60
C LYS A 48 17.84 6.41 -9.74
N GLU A 49 17.40 5.26 -10.21
CA GLU A 49 18.27 4.10 -10.39
C GLU A 49 19.41 4.44 -11.35
N GLN A 50 20.65 4.24 -10.89
CA GLN A 50 21.85 4.44 -11.70
C GLN A 50 22.60 3.12 -11.94
N ARG A 51 22.96 2.81 -13.20
CA ARG A 51 23.74 1.62 -13.59
C ARG A 51 24.97 2.05 -14.39
N HIS A 52 26.16 1.67 -13.92
CA HIS A 52 27.43 1.99 -14.58
C HIS A 52 27.83 0.99 -15.67
N ILE A 53 27.28 -0.23 -15.64
CA ILE A 53 27.65 -1.32 -16.55
C ILE A 53 26.38 -1.83 -17.24
N ALA A 54 26.49 -2.04 -18.54
CA ALA A 54 25.43 -2.65 -19.34
C ALA A 54 25.20 -4.11 -18.93
N PRO A 55 23.94 -4.53 -18.73
CA PRO A 55 23.63 -5.93 -18.45
C PRO A 55 24.01 -6.82 -19.65
N THR A 56 24.48 -8.04 -19.37
CA THR A 56 24.86 -9.05 -20.39
C THR A 56 23.66 -9.76 -21.02
N ARG A 57 22.46 -9.60 -20.44
CA ARG A 57 21.21 -10.23 -20.88
C ARG A 57 20.05 -9.24 -20.73
N PRO A 58 18.97 -9.35 -21.51
CA PRO A 58 17.78 -8.53 -21.28
C PRO A 58 17.19 -8.84 -19.90
N ILE A 59 16.93 -7.79 -19.11
CA ILE A 59 16.40 -7.90 -17.76
C ILE A 59 15.02 -7.24 -17.68
N PRO A 60 14.06 -7.81 -16.92
CA PRO A 60 12.70 -7.31 -16.88
C PRO A 60 12.57 -5.88 -16.34
N SER A 61 13.56 -5.43 -15.55
CA SER A 61 13.63 -4.07 -15.02
C SER A 61 13.93 -2.99 -16.07
N GLN A 62 14.39 -3.37 -17.27
CA GLN A 62 14.52 -2.45 -18.41
C GLN A 62 13.19 -1.81 -18.82
N ARG A 63 12.05 -2.37 -18.41
CA ARG A 63 10.72 -1.81 -18.72
C ARG A 63 10.40 -0.53 -17.95
N TRP A 64 10.94 -0.37 -16.75
CA TRP A 64 10.59 0.72 -15.84
C TRP A 64 11.79 1.57 -15.38
N SER A 65 13.02 1.07 -15.54
CA SER A 65 14.24 1.81 -15.28
C SER A 65 14.71 2.52 -16.55
N PRO A 66 14.65 3.86 -16.63
CA PRO A 66 15.02 4.60 -17.84
C PRO A 66 16.46 4.31 -18.26
N GLN A 67 17.39 4.30 -17.32
CA GLN A 67 18.80 4.13 -17.64
C GLN A 67 19.13 2.69 -18.07
N ALA A 68 18.50 1.67 -17.49
CA ALA A 68 18.68 0.30 -17.97
C ALA A 68 18.11 0.12 -19.39
N LYS A 69 17.03 0.83 -19.71
CA LYS A 69 16.47 0.86 -21.06
C LYS A 69 17.42 1.53 -22.05
N GLU A 70 18.02 2.66 -21.66
CA GLU A 70 18.95 3.44 -22.49
C GLU A 70 20.27 2.72 -22.74
N ILE A 71 20.86 2.13 -21.70
CA ILE A 71 22.14 1.41 -21.81
C ILE A 71 22.00 0.14 -22.68
N GLY A 72 20.80 -0.46 -22.73
CA GLY A 72 20.55 -1.65 -23.52
C GLY A 72 21.26 -2.89 -22.97
N VAL A 73 21.49 -3.88 -23.83
CA VAL A 73 22.24 -5.09 -23.49
C VAL A 73 23.63 -4.97 -24.09
N ARG A 74 24.65 -5.31 -23.29
CA ARG A 74 26.03 -5.37 -23.78
C ARG A 74 26.13 -6.39 -24.91
N GLN A 75 26.54 -5.94 -26.09
CA GLN A 75 26.89 -6.80 -27.21
C GLN A 75 28.40 -7.08 -27.05
N GLU A 76 28.75 -8.31 -26.68
CA GLU A 76 30.14 -8.77 -26.63
C GLU A 76 30.53 -9.43 -27.95
#